data_AF-A0A955DE54-F1
#
_entry.id   AF-A0A955DE54-F1
#
_cell.length_a   1.000
_cell.length_b   1.000
_cell.length_c   1.000
_cell.angle_alpha   90.00
_cell.angle_beta   90.00
_cell.angle_gamma   90.00
#
_symmetry.space_group_name_H-M   'P 1'
#
loop_
_entity.id
_entity.type
_entity.pdbx_description
1 polymer ?
#
loop_
_entity_poly.entity_id
_entity_poly.type
_entity_poly.pdbx_seq_one_letter_code
_entity_poly.pdbx_strand_id
1 'polypeptide(L)'
;MTKQQVVICPYCGHAQSASERCSACRGRFEPLSRRATHNAMGPWFVRDLNRPFQPGLSYEMIVREIDRGRITGTSIVRGPTTRQFWTIARRVPGIAHLCGYCHECDGKVDPSELRCPRCQARFGAYLDRNHLGLPEVDPLPGEVGYDPHARPASPLALTPTTISSFAPNAEIAAAGVTPRPLAAAAPSRAAPRPAPTGDSPQARATIRAMEWRLQRQQRTIRMLSVIMVVALLVAIIALVINLATSKTTPNGAPAIDAAATSLDSPPA
;
A
#
# COMPACT_ATOMS: atom_id res chain seq x y z
N MET A 1 33.49 10.26 24.74
CA MET A 1 32.01 10.37 24.65
C MET A 1 31.51 9.35 23.64
N THR A 2 30.62 8.44 24.03
CA THR A 2 30.01 7.44 23.13
C THR A 2 28.83 8.07 22.36
N LYS A 3 28.73 7.76 21.06
CA LYS A 3 27.81 8.45 20.13
C LYS A 3 26.44 7.76 20.06
N GLN A 4 25.60 7.95 21.08
CA GLN A 4 24.19 7.52 21.10
C GLN A 4 24.04 5.98 21.20
N GLN A 5 23.25 5.30 20.35
CA GLN A 5 22.84 5.60 18.96
C GLN A 5 21.31 5.69 18.78
N VAL A 6 20.80 6.43 17.79
CA VAL A 6 19.34 6.56 17.50
C VAL A 6 18.91 5.60 16.37
N VAL A 7 17.79 4.91 16.59
CA VAL A 7 17.17 3.93 15.68
C VAL A 7 15.68 4.21 15.56
N ILE A 8 15.12 4.07 14.37
CA ILE A 8 13.66 4.14 14.14
C ILE A 8 13.08 2.74 14.20
N CYS A 9 12.03 2.56 15.01
CA CYS A 9 11.28 1.32 15.06
C CYS A 9 10.65 1.01 13.68
N PRO A 10 10.94 -0.13 13.06
CA PRO A 10 10.41 -0.49 11.73
C PRO A 10 8.88 -0.60 11.69
N TYR A 11 8.22 -0.84 12.83
CA TYR A 11 6.78 -1.13 12.92
C TYR A 11 5.92 0.13 13.15
N CYS A 12 6.32 1.03 14.05
CA CYS A 12 5.56 2.24 14.41
C CYS A 12 6.29 3.57 14.14
N GLY A 13 7.52 3.51 13.61
CA GLY A 13 8.35 4.67 13.28
C GLY A 13 8.80 5.51 14.47
N HIS A 14 8.65 5.02 15.70
CA HIS A 14 9.16 5.69 16.90
C HIS A 14 10.69 5.71 16.89
N ALA A 15 11.28 6.91 17.00
CA ALA A 15 12.72 7.09 17.14
C ALA A 15 13.12 6.91 18.60
N GLN A 16 14.14 6.09 18.86
CA GLN A 16 14.57 5.68 20.19
C GLN A 16 16.08 5.40 20.21
N SER A 17 16.64 5.15 21.40
CA SER A 17 18.00 4.59 21.48
C SER A 17 18.03 3.15 20.94
N ALA A 18 19.19 2.71 20.45
CA ALA A 18 19.41 1.34 20.01
C ALA A 18 19.06 0.32 21.11
N SER A 19 18.18 -0.63 20.79
CA SER A 19 17.71 -1.70 21.67
C SER A 19 17.07 -2.81 20.83
N GLU A 20 16.78 -3.96 21.43
CA GLU A 20 16.14 -5.10 20.73
C GLU A 20 14.62 -4.96 20.53
N ARG A 21 13.99 -4.04 21.27
CA ARG A 21 12.53 -3.85 21.30
C ARG A 21 12.16 -2.38 21.23
N CYS A 22 11.02 -2.10 20.61
CA CYS A 22 10.49 -0.74 20.61
C CYS A 22 10.00 -0.30 21.99
N SER A 23 10.43 0.88 22.46
CA SER A 23 9.92 1.49 23.70
C SER A 23 8.44 1.83 23.62
N ALA A 24 7.93 2.20 22.44
CA ALA A 24 6.53 2.59 22.23
C ALA A 24 5.60 1.39 21.94
N CYS A 25 5.86 0.60 20.90
CA CYS A 25 4.96 -0.50 20.50
C CYS A 25 5.35 -1.88 21.07
N ARG A 26 6.46 -1.99 21.81
CA ARG A 26 7.01 -3.25 22.37
C ARG A 26 7.37 -4.35 21.34
N GLY A 27 7.23 -4.08 20.04
CA GLY A 27 7.63 -5.00 18.97
C GLY A 27 9.13 -5.32 19.01
N ARG A 28 9.47 -6.61 18.85
CA ARG A 28 10.85 -7.13 18.81
C ARG A 28 11.43 -6.97 17.41
N PHE A 29 12.70 -6.58 17.27
CA PHE A 29 13.34 -6.42 15.94
C PHE A 29 13.84 -7.76 15.35
N GLU A 30 13.11 -8.84 15.60
CA GLU A 30 13.43 -10.20 15.19
C GLU A 30 13.20 -10.39 13.66
N PRO A 31 13.97 -11.25 12.96
CA PRO A 31 13.79 -11.50 11.53
C PRO A 31 12.37 -11.94 11.15
N LEU A 32 11.73 -12.81 11.93
CA LEU A 32 10.36 -13.28 11.67
C LEU A 32 9.32 -12.15 11.74
N SER A 33 9.40 -11.29 12.76
CA SER A 33 8.53 -10.12 12.90
C SER A 33 8.74 -9.10 11.76
N ARG A 34 9.97 -9.01 11.24
CA ARG A 34 10.28 -8.21 10.04
C ARG A 34 9.66 -8.82 8.77
N ARG A 35 9.78 -10.14 8.55
CA ARG A 35 9.17 -10.86 7.40
C ARG A 35 7.64 -10.71 7.39
N ALA A 36 6.98 -10.87 8.54
CA ALA A 36 5.53 -10.68 8.65
C ALA A 36 5.08 -9.25 8.28
N THR A 37 5.85 -8.23 8.70
CA THR A 37 5.56 -6.83 8.35
C THR A 37 5.81 -6.54 6.87
N HIS A 38 6.83 -7.17 6.27
CA HIS A 38 7.16 -7.00 4.86
C HIS A 38 6.04 -7.50 3.93
N ASN A 39 5.42 -8.63 4.28
CA ASN A 39 4.34 -9.24 3.50
C ASN A 39 3.05 -8.38 3.50
N ALA A 40 2.88 -7.47 4.48
CA ALA A 40 1.76 -6.54 4.56
C ALA A 40 1.93 -5.34 3.58
N MET A 41 1.80 -5.61 2.28
CA MET A 41 1.92 -4.57 1.25
C MET A 41 0.85 -3.48 1.40
N GLY A 42 1.30 -2.22 1.37
CA GLY A 42 0.44 -1.06 1.45
C GLY A 42 0.96 0.16 0.65
N PRO A 43 0.12 1.20 0.54
CA PRO A 43 0.48 2.50 -0.04
C PRO A 43 1.61 3.20 0.75
N TRP A 44 2.03 4.38 0.29
CA TRP A 44 2.96 5.20 1.07
C TRP A 44 2.28 5.77 2.31
N PHE A 45 3.01 5.91 3.42
CA PHE A 45 2.54 6.63 4.60
C PHE A 45 3.62 7.55 5.15
N VAL A 46 3.20 8.69 5.67
CA VAL A 46 4.04 9.66 6.39
C VAL A 46 3.64 9.61 7.86
N ARG A 47 4.61 9.60 8.77
CA ARG A 47 4.34 9.52 10.21
C ARG A 47 4.01 10.89 10.77
N ASP A 48 2.71 11.15 10.97
CA ASP A 48 2.21 12.30 11.72
C ASP A 48 1.65 11.83 13.07
N LEU A 49 2.25 12.30 14.16
CA LEU A 49 1.84 11.96 15.52
C LEU A 49 0.49 12.57 15.93
N ASN A 50 0.06 13.64 15.26
CA ASN A 50 -1.24 14.28 15.48
C ASN A 50 -2.36 13.57 14.70
N ARG A 51 -1.99 12.76 13.70
CA ARG A 51 -2.91 12.05 12.82
C ARG A 51 -2.37 10.63 12.55
N PRO A 52 -2.31 9.75 13.57
CA PRO A 52 -1.72 8.42 13.45
C PRO A 52 -2.44 7.51 12.44
N PHE A 53 -3.70 7.82 12.10
CA PHE A 53 -4.56 7.06 11.18
C PHE A 53 -4.78 7.77 9.84
N GLN A 54 -3.78 8.51 9.32
CA GLN A 54 -3.89 9.05 7.96
C GLN A 54 -4.04 7.91 6.93
N PRO A 55 -4.91 8.09 5.90
CA PRO A 55 -4.95 7.17 4.77
C PRO A 55 -3.60 7.19 4.04
N GLY A 56 -3.29 6.09 3.38
CA GLY A 56 -2.09 6.02 2.56
C GLY A 56 -2.13 6.97 1.37
N LEU A 57 -0.95 7.43 0.96
CA LEU A 57 -0.72 8.32 -0.16
C LEU A 57 -0.23 7.53 -1.38
N SER A 58 -0.56 8.02 -2.58
CA SER A 58 0.09 7.55 -3.80
C SER A 58 1.51 8.13 -3.91
N TYR A 59 2.35 7.57 -4.78
CA TYR A 59 3.70 8.11 -5.00
C TYR A 59 3.64 9.55 -5.51
N GLU A 60 2.73 9.85 -6.45
CA GLU A 60 2.53 11.20 -7.01
C GLU A 60 2.06 12.21 -5.95
N MET A 61 1.30 11.75 -4.95
CA MET A 61 0.98 12.58 -3.79
C MET A 61 2.23 12.85 -2.95
N ILE A 62 3.05 11.84 -2.66
CA ILE A 62 4.32 12.04 -1.93
C ILE A 62 5.21 13.07 -2.65
N VAL A 63 5.38 12.97 -3.97
CA VAL A 63 6.15 13.98 -4.75
C VAL A 63 5.60 15.39 -4.51
N ARG A 64 4.29 15.59 -4.69
CA ARG A 64 3.63 16.90 -4.46
C ARG A 64 3.79 17.41 -3.02
N GLU A 65 3.83 16.53 -2.03
CA GLU A 65 4.04 16.93 -0.63
C GLU A 65 5.51 17.28 -0.33
N ILE A 66 6.47 16.71 -1.06
CA ILE A 66 7.88 17.10 -1.04
C ILE A 66 8.08 18.46 -1.74
N ASP A 67 7.49 18.66 -2.93
CA ASP A 67 7.52 19.94 -3.66
C ASP A 67 6.96 21.11 -2.82
N ARG A 68 5.97 20.81 -1.97
CA ARG A 68 5.37 21.75 -1.02
C ARG A 68 6.17 21.96 0.26
N GLY A 69 7.28 21.24 0.45
CA GLY A 69 8.12 21.26 1.65
C GLY A 69 7.45 20.69 2.90
N ARG A 70 6.38 19.89 2.75
CA ARG A 70 5.68 19.25 3.88
C ARG A 70 6.26 17.88 4.25
N ILE A 71 6.82 17.18 3.26
CA ILE A 71 7.74 16.07 3.47
C ILE A 71 9.15 16.60 3.21
N THR A 72 10.03 16.40 4.16
CA THR A 72 11.44 16.82 4.12
C THR A 72 12.35 15.59 4.16
N GLY A 73 13.65 15.77 3.90
CA GLY A 73 14.65 14.72 4.08
C GLY A 73 14.70 14.10 5.49
N THR A 74 14.17 14.77 6.53
CA THR A 74 14.08 14.29 7.92
C THR A 74 12.74 13.65 8.28
N SER A 75 11.74 13.69 7.40
CA SER A 75 10.43 13.08 7.63
C SER A 75 10.51 11.56 7.73
N ILE A 76 9.71 10.96 8.61
CA ILE A 76 9.64 9.50 8.77
C ILE A 76 8.51 8.97 7.88
N VAL A 77 8.85 8.06 6.95
CA VAL A 77 7.94 7.51 5.94
C VAL A 77 8.09 5.99 5.84
N ARG A 78 7.05 5.32 5.33
CA ARG A 78 7.10 3.91 4.89
C ARG A 78 6.42 3.77 3.54
N GLY A 79 6.75 2.72 2.80
CA GLY A 79 6.07 2.37 1.56
C GLY A 79 6.73 1.18 0.85
N PRO A 80 6.41 0.96 -0.43
CA PRO A 80 6.92 -0.16 -1.22
C PRO A 80 8.46 -0.28 -1.19
N THR A 81 9.18 0.78 -1.55
CA THR A 81 10.66 0.73 -1.63
C THR A 81 11.35 0.67 -0.26
N THR A 82 10.62 0.83 0.85
CA THR A 82 11.15 0.69 2.21
C THR A 82 10.90 -0.69 2.81
N ARG A 83 10.41 -1.66 2.01
CA ARG A 83 9.96 -2.98 2.47
C ARG A 83 8.90 -2.86 3.56
N GLN A 84 8.03 -1.85 3.43
CA GLN A 84 6.97 -1.46 4.38
C GLN A 84 7.45 -1.01 5.77
N PHE A 85 8.76 -0.92 6.01
CA PHE A 85 9.32 -0.42 7.26
C PHE A 85 9.37 1.11 7.31
N TRP A 86 9.17 1.67 8.49
CA TRP A 86 9.39 3.10 8.73
C TRP A 86 10.89 3.47 8.72
N THR A 87 11.22 4.50 7.95
CA THR A 87 12.59 5.02 7.81
C THR A 87 12.58 6.52 7.50
N ILE A 88 13.75 7.14 7.43
CA ILE A 88 13.92 8.57 7.13
C ILE A 88 13.90 8.80 5.63
N ALA A 89 13.10 9.76 5.14
CA ALA A 89 12.88 10.04 3.72
C ALA A 89 14.17 10.17 2.89
N ARG A 90 15.23 10.80 3.41
CA ARG A 90 16.53 10.92 2.71
C ARG A 90 17.29 9.60 2.49
N ARG A 91 16.85 8.51 3.13
CA ARG A 91 17.39 7.14 2.95
C ARG A 91 16.46 6.23 2.17
N VAL A 92 15.34 6.75 1.68
CA VAL A 92 14.33 5.97 0.97
C VAL A 92 14.66 5.91 -0.51
N PRO A 93 14.86 4.71 -1.08
CA PRO A 93 15.02 4.56 -2.52
C PRO A 93 13.79 5.11 -3.25
N GLY A 94 14.01 5.95 -4.26
CA GLY A 94 12.93 6.64 -5.00
C GLY A 94 12.38 7.92 -4.37
N ILE A 95 12.61 8.19 -3.08
CA ILE A 95 12.17 9.44 -2.43
C ILE A 95 13.34 10.36 -2.07
N ALA A 96 14.48 9.80 -1.67
CA ALA A 96 15.63 10.55 -1.18
C ALA A 96 16.09 11.68 -2.11
N HIS A 97 16.18 11.39 -3.42
CA HIS A 97 16.65 12.35 -4.43
C HIS A 97 15.70 13.55 -4.58
N LEU A 98 14.38 13.35 -4.44
CA LEU A 98 13.38 14.42 -4.42
C LEU A 98 13.57 15.34 -3.21
N CYS A 99 14.03 14.80 -2.08
CA CYS A 99 14.42 15.55 -0.90
C CYS A 99 15.84 16.18 -1.00
N GLY A 100 16.55 15.99 -2.13
CA GLY A 100 17.91 16.49 -2.35
C GLY A 100 19.05 15.62 -1.80
N TYR A 101 18.83 14.33 -1.55
CA TYR A 101 19.81 13.40 -0.97
C TYR A 101 19.94 12.08 -1.75
N CYS A 102 21.14 11.50 -1.79
CA CYS A 102 21.33 10.15 -2.27
C CYS A 102 20.95 9.12 -1.18
N HIS A 103 20.06 8.17 -1.51
CA HIS A 103 19.63 7.11 -0.59
C HIS A 103 20.79 6.21 -0.11
N GLU A 104 21.82 6.03 -0.93
CA GLU A 104 22.95 5.13 -0.66
C GLU A 104 24.04 5.81 0.20
N CYS A 105 24.50 6.99 -0.23
CA CYS A 105 25.67 7.65 0.38
C CYS A 105 25.36 8.89 1.24
N ASP A 106 24.08 9.24 1.43
CA ASP A 106 23.58 10.42 2.18
C ASP A 106 24.13 11.78 1.64
N GLY A 107 24.79 11.78 0.47
CA GLY A 107 25.32 12.98 -0.17
C GLY A 107 24.23 13.82 -0.82
N LYS A 108 24.40 15.15 -0.84
CA LYS A 108 23.49 16.05 -1.57
C LYS A 108 23.51 15.74 -3.07
N VAL A 109 22.33 15.80 -3.69
CA VAL A 109 22.10 15.59 -5.14
C VAL A 109 21.02 16.56 -5.61
N ASP A 110 21.02 16.89 -6.90
CA ASP A 110 19.92 17.65 -7.48
C ASP A 110 18.73 16.71 -7.77
N PRO A 111 17.47 17.09 -7.47
CA PRO A 111 16.30 16.26 -7.76
C PRO A 111 16.11 15.88 -9.23
N SER A 112 16.71 16.63 -10.17
CA SER A 112 16.66 16.35 -11.61
C SER A 112 17.75 15.38 -12.10
N GLU A 113 18.74 15.03 -11.28
CA GLU A 113 19.75 14.04 -11.64
C GLU A 113 19.13 12.64 -11.81
N LEU A 114 19.66 11.85 -12.76
CA LEU A 114 19.28 10.45 -12.93
C LEU A 114 20.15 9.48 -12.14
N ARG A 115 21.30 9.95 -11.61
CA ARG A 115 22.25 9.17 -10.80
C ARG A 115 22.98 10.10 -9.83
N CYS A 116 23.35 9.57 -8.66
CA CYS A 116 24.18 10.31 -7.72
C CYS A 116 25.59 10.55 -8.30
N PRO A 117 26.10 11.79 -8.39
CA PRO A 117 27.46 12.06 -8.90
C PRO A 117 28.55 11.41 -8.04
N ARG A 118 28.32 11.25 -6.72
CA ARG A 118 29.31 10.71 -5.78
C ARG A 118 29.45 9.18 -5.78
N CYS A 119 28.35 8.44 -5.91
CA CYS A 119 28.35 6.97 -5.79
C CYS A 119 27.70 6.24 -6.98
N GLN A 120 27.24 6.97 -8.00
CA GLN A 120 26.62 6.43 -9.22
C GLN A 120 25.33 5.61 -9.02
N ALA A 121 24.79 5.56 -7.80
CA ALA A 121 23.46 4.99 -7.50
C ALA A 121 22.39 5.64 -8.39
N ARG A 122 21.56 4.81 -9.02
CA ARG A 122 20.52 5.26 -9.97
C ARG A 122 19.29 5.80 -9.25
N PHE A 123 18.72 6.86 -9.80
CA PHE A 123 17.41 7.38 -9.43
C PHE A 123 16.38 6.95 -10.49
N GLY A 124 15.08 7.04 -10.18
CA GLY A 124 14.00 6.66 -11.10
C GLY A 124 13.79 5.14 -11.36
N ALA A 125 14.70 4.25 -10.95
CA ALA A 125 14.56 2.79 -11.14
C ALA A 125 13.31 2.17 -10.45
N TYR A 126 12.67 2.92 -9.55
CA TYR A 126 11.50 2.53 -8.76
C TYR A 126 10.16 2.84 -9.45
N LEU A 127 10.20 3.34 -10.69
CA LEU A 127 9.01 3.55 -11.53
C LEU A 127 8.50 2.25 -12.18
N ASP A 128 9.22 1.14 -12.07
CA ASP A 128 8.67 -0.18 -12.37
C ASP A 128 7.59 -0.52 -11.33
N ARG A 129 6.34 -0.34 -11.77
CA ARG A 129 5.13 -0.56 -10.96
C ARG A 129 4.91 -2.04 -10.63
N ASN A 130 5.47 -2.96 -11.41
CA ASN A 130 5.36 -4.40 -11.18
C ASN A 130 6.42 -4.87 -10.18
N HIS A 131 7.58 -4.20 -10.14
CA HIS A 131 8.70 -4.49 -9.26
C HIS A 131 9.17 -3.21 -8.52
N LEU A 132 8.38 -2.73 -7.56
CA LEU A 132 8.61 -1.52 -6.75
C LEU A 132 9.81 -1.62 -5.77
N GLY A 133 10.91 -2.29 -6.17
CA GLY A 133 12.00 -2.71 -5.30
C GLY A 133 11.64 -3.82 -4.31
N LEU A 134 10.46 -4.43 -4.48
CA LEU A 134 9.92 -5.46 -3.61
C LEU A 134 10.46 -6.85 -4.01
N PRO A 135 11.13 -7.59 -3.10
CA PRO A 135 11.44 -8.99 -3.33
C PRO A 135 10.15 -9.84 -3.28
N GLU A 136 10.25 -11.07 -3.76
CA GLU A 136 9.17 -12.06 -3.79
C GLU A 136 8.56 -12.27 -2.39
N VAL A 137 7.23 -12.50 -2.33
CA VAL A 137 6.52 -12.68 -1.05
C VAL A 137 6.91 -14.04 -0.49
N ASP A 138 7.54 -13.99 0.68
CA ASP A 138 8.25 -15.12 1.25
C ASP A 138 7.39 -15.66 2.43
N PRO A 139 6.69 -16.80 2.27
CA PRO A 139 5.61 -17.23 3.18
C PRO A 139 6.11 -17.50 4.59
N LEU A 140 5.33 -17.22 5.63
CA LEU A 140 5.79 -17.44 7.01
C LEU A 140 5.81 -18.94 7.36
N PRO A 141 6.72 -19.39 8.25
CA PRO A 141 6.69 -20.76 8.76
C PRO A 141 5.32 -21.08 9.38
N GLY A 142 4.59 -22.03 8.77
CA GLY A 142 3.24 -22.42 9.19
C GLY A 142 2.08 -21.89 8.33
N GLU A 143 2.30 -20.98 7.38
CA GLU A 143 1.25 -20.49 6.46
C GLU A 143 1.00 -21.41 5.25
N VAL A 144 1.73 -22.52 5.12
CA VAL A 144 1.65 -23.40 3.94
C VAL A 144 0.36 -24.22 3.89
N GLY A 145 -0.57 -23.78 3.04
CA GLY A 145 -1.13 -24.71 2.07
C GLY A 145 0.02 -25.25 1.21
N TYR A 146 0.18 -26.57 1.15
CA TYR A 146 1.31 -27.21 0.47
C TYR A 146 1.16 -27.09 -1.05
N ASP A 147 1.96 -26.23 -1.69
CA ASP A 147 2.15 -26.24 -3.14
C ASP A 147 3.41 -27.06 -3.48
N PRO A 148 3.29 -28.26 -4.08
CA PRO A 148 4.42 -29.11 -4.46
C PRO A 148 5.30 -28.51 -5.57
N HIS A 149 4.86 -27.43 -6.22
CA HIS A 149 5.63 -26.73 -7.25
C HIS A 149 6.34 -25.47 -6.72
N ALA A 150 6.20 -25.15 -5.42
CA ALA A 150 6.96 -24.09 -4.78
C ALA A 150 8.47 -24.38 -4.92
N ARG A 151 9.14 -23.56 -5.75
CA ARG A 151 10.57 -23.66 -6.03
C ARG A 151 11.33 -23.63 -4.69
N PRO A 152 12.31 -24.52 -4.45
CA PRO A 152 13.01 -24.55 -3.17
C PRO A 152 13.59 -23.17 -2.89
N ALA A 153 13.14 -22.56 -1.79
CA ALA A 153 13.50 -21.19 -1.45
C ALA A 153 15.03 -21.08 -1.47
N SER A 154 15.56 -20.25 -2.39
CA SER A 154 16.97 -19.93 -2.41
C SER A 154 17.38 -19.57 -0.98
N PRO A 155 18.47 -20.13 -0.43
CA PRO A 155 18.93 -19.79 0.91
C PRO A 155 19.42 -18.34 0.88
N LEU A 156 18.47 -17.42 1.03
CA LEU A 156 18.69 -16.01 1.29
C LEU A 156 19.34 -15.96 2.65
N ALA A 157 20.67 -16.02 2.62
CA ALA A 157 21.50 -15.44 3.65
C ALA A 157 21.00 -14.01 3.83
N LEU A 158 20.16 -13.84 4.85
CA LEU A 158 19.83 -12.56 5.48
C LEU A 158 21.12 -12.05 6.12
N THR A 159 22.08 -11.68 5.26
CA THR A 159 23.18 -10.83 5.66
C THR A 159 22.56 -9.64 6.37
N PRO A 160 23.09 -9.21 7.53
CA PRO A 160 22.58 -8.04 8.22
C PRO A 160 22.98 -6.76 7.49
N THR A 161 22.65 -6.65 6.20
CA THR A 161 22.75 -5.46 5.36
C THR A 161 21.70 -4.44 5.80
N THR A 162 21.97 -3.83 6.94
CA THR A 162 21.90 -2.38 7.16
C THR A 162 20.57 -1.66 6.87
N ILE A 163 19.42 -2.36 6.87
CA ILE A 163 18.08 -1.72 6.89
C ILE A 163 17.78 -1.04 8.25
N SER A 164 18.72 -1.05 9.20
CA SER A 164 18.66 -0.13 10.33
C SER A 164 18.98 1.27 9.82
N SER A 165 18.00 2.16 9.94
CA SER A 165 18.01 3.55 9.49
C SER A 165 18.88 4.44 10.38
N PHE A 166 20.15 4.06 10.53
CA PHE A 166 21.19 4.77 11.28
C PHE A 166 21.61 6.08 10.60
N ALA A 167 20.74 7.10 10.58
CA ALA A 167 21.21 8.46 10.35
C ALA A 167 21.98 8.96 11.60
N PRO A 168 23.01 9.81 11.43
CA PRO A 168 23.80 10.31 12.55
C PRO A 168 22.92 11.06 13.55
N ASN A 169 22.98 10.64 14.82
CA ASN A 169 22.08 11.08 15.90
C ASN A 169 21.90 12.60 15.99
N ALA A 170 22.95 13.38 15.70
CA ALA A 170 22.92 14.83 15.74
C ALA A 170 21.84 15.42 14.84
N GLU A 171 21.60 14.86 13.64
CA GLU A 171 20.54 15.34 12.76
C GLU A 171 19.15 14.83 13.16
N ILE A 172 18.98 13.59 13.64
CA ILE A 172 17.65 13.14 14.11
C ILE A 172 17.23 13.90 15.38
N ALA A 173 18.18 14.15 16.28
CA ALA A 173 17.95 14.90 17.52
C ALA A 173 17.75 16.40 17.23
N ALA A 174 18.58 17.02 16.39
CA ALA A 174 18.44 18.45 16.03
C ALA A 174 17.26 18.72 15.07
N ALA A 175 16.83 17.74 14.27
CA ALA A 175 15.56 17.80 13.57
C ALA A 175 14.35 17.83 14.52
N GLY A 176 14.58 17.58 15.82
CA GLY A 176 13.62 17.82 16.89
C GLY A 176 12.30 17.15 16.59
N VAL A 177 12.28 15.81 16.50
CA VAL A 177 11.05 15.03 16.22
C VAL A 177 10.09 14.99 17.43
N THR A 178 10.06 16.07 18.21
CA THR A 178 8.76 16.69 18.52
C THR A 178 8.02 16.88 17.19
N PRO A 179 6.83 16.29 16.99
CA PRO A 179 6.10 16.54 15.76
C PRO A 179 5.79 18.03 15.72
N ARG A 180 6.41 18.78 14.81
CA ARG A 180 5.89 20.11 14.47
C ARG A 180 4.46 19.84 14.02
N PRO A 181 3.43 20.28 14.78
CA PRO A 181 2.07 19.90 14.43
C PRO A 181 1.78 20.44 13.04
N LEU A 182 0.92 19.73 12.30
CA LEU A 182 0.34 20.22 11.04
C LEU A 182 -0.66 21.38 11.29
N ALA A 183 -0.42 22.15 12.35
CA ALA A 183 -0.88 23.52 12.49
C ALA A 183 -0.37 24.33 11.30
N ALA A 184 -1.25 25.16 10.76
CA ALA A 184 -0.95 26.02 9.62
C ALA A 184 0.40 26.71 9.80
N ALA A 185 1.29 26.59 8.80
CA ALA A 185 2.61 27.17 8.88
C ALA A 185 2.48 28.68 9.07
N ALA A 186 2.79 29.18 10.27
CA ALA A 186 2.93 30.61 10.52
C ALA A 186 3.86 31.18 9.44
N PRO A 187 3.48 32.32 8.81
CA PRO A 187 4.18 32.81 7.64
C PRO A 187 5.61 33.19 8.01
N SER A 188 6.56 32.31 7.63
CA SER A 188 7.96 32.69 7.61
C SER A 188 8.10 33.93 6.73
N ARG A 189 8.84 34.93 7.21
CA ARG A 189 9.28 36.10 6.41
C ARG A 189 10.27 35.61 5.35
N ALA A 190 9.75 34.92 4.35
CA ALA A 190 10.43 34.76 3.08
C ALA A 190 10.67 36.15 2.49
N ALA A 191 11.79 36.32 1.78
CA ALA A 191 11.94 37.40 0.80
C ALA A 191 10.67 37.44 -0.08
N PRO A 192 10.20 38.64 -0.51
CA PRO A 192 8.87 38.82 -1.11
C PRO A 192 8.65 37.82 -2.24
N ARG A 193 7.95 36.74 -1.89
CA ARG A 193 7.59 35.67 -2.82
C ARG A 193 6.67 36.35 -3.83
N PRO A 194 6.95 36.25 -5.15
CA PRO A 194 6.06 36.85 -6.15
C PRO A 194 4.64 36.40 -5.83
N ALA A 195 3.73 37.38 -5.72
CA ALA A 195 2.34 37.11 -5.34
C ALA A 195 1.83 35.97 -6.22
N PRO A 196 1.13 34.97 -5.66
CA PRO A 196 0.68 33.81 -6.43
C PRO A 196 -0.24 34.30 -7.55
N THR A 197 0.35 34.50 -8.73
CA THR A 197 -0.34 34.94 -9.93
C THR A 197 -1.36 33.86 -10.24
N GLY A 198 -2.62 34.30 -10.27
CA GLY A 198 -3.73 33.42 -9.96
C GLY A 198 -3.92 32.29 -10.96
N ASP A 199 -4.76 31.34 -10.55
CA ASP A 199 -5.77 30.80 -11.46
C ASP A 199 -5.25 30.34 -12.82
N SER A 200 -4.18 29.53 -12.84
CA SER A 200 -3.75 28.80 -14.03
C SER A 200 -5.00 28.16 -14.68
N PRO A 201 -5.39 28.58 -15.90
CA PRO A 201 -6.61 28.08 -16.53
C PRO A 201 -6.54 26.57 -16.77
N GLN A 202 -5.33 26.00 -16.90
CA GLN A 202 -5.09 24.56 -16.94
C GLN A 202 -5.45 23.85 -15.63
N ALA A 203 -5.17 24.43 -14.46
CA ALA A 203 -5.58 23.86 -13.17
C ALA A 203 -7.12 23.83 -13.05
N ARG A 204 -7.80 24.92 -13.46
CA ARG A 204 -9.27 24.98 -13.50
C ARG A 204 -9.90 24.11 -14.60
N ALA A 205 -9.18 23.79 -15.67
CA ALA A 205 -9.64 22.88 -16.73
C ALA A 205 -9.50 21.42 -16.32
N THR A 206 -8.39 21.04 -15.69
CA THR A 206 -8.14 19.66 -15.23
C THR A 206 -9.09 19.23 -14.12
N ILE A 207 -9.40 20.12 -13.17
CA ILE A 207 -10.43 19.86 -12.13
C ILE A 207 -11.81 19.62 -12.77
N ARG A 208 -12.27 20.51 -13.66
CA ARG A 208 -13.56 20.36 -14.37
C ARG A 208 -13.63 19.10 -15.24
N ALA A 209 -12.53 18.71 -15.88
CA ALA A 209 -12.46 17.46 -16.65
C ALA A 209 -12.57 16.21 -15.75
N MET A 210 -12.08 16.27 -14.50
CA MET A 210 -12.17 15.18 -13.54
C MET A 210 -13.57 15.06 -12.92
N GLU A 211 -14.20 16.20 -12.60
CA GLU A 211 -15.61 16.28 -12.15
C GLU A 211 -16.57 15.66 -13.17
N TRP A 212 -16.38 15.94 -14.46
CA TRP A 212 -17.21 15.36 -15.53
C TRP A 212 -17.09 13.83 -15.62
N ARG A 213 -15.87 13.28 -15.44
CA ARG A 213 -15.66 11.82 -15.41
C ARG A 213 -16.37 11.18 -14.20
N LEU A 214 -16.29 11.81 -13.03
CA LEU A 214 -16.99 11.36 -11.81
C LEU A 214 -18.51 11.36 -11.99
N GLN A 215 -19.10 12.42 -12.55
CA GLN A 215 -20.53 12.47 -12.83
C GLN A 215 -20.96 11.39 -13.84
N ARG A 216 -20.14 11.12 -14.87
CA ARG A 216 -20.43 10.08 -15.86
C ARG A 216 -20.39 8.67 -15.23
N GLN A 217 -19.43 8.40 -14.35
CA GLN A 217 -19.35 7.16 -13.57
C GLN A 217 -20.52 7.00 -12.58
N GLN A 218 -20.94 8.07 -11.89
CA GLN A 218 -22.10 8.00 -11.00
C GLN A 218 -23.40 7.69 -11.76
N ARG A 219 -23.57 8.20 -12.99
CA ARG A 219 -24.71 7.86 -13.85
C ARG A 219 -24.68 6.39 -14.28
N THR A 220 -23.54 5.85 -14.70
CA THR A 220 -23.44 4.43 -15.07
C THR A 220 -23.65 3.51 -13.89
N ILE A 221 -23.11 3.83 -12.70
CA ILE A 221 -23.34 3.06 -11.46
C ILE A 221 -24.83 3.04 -11.10
N ARG A 222 -25.52 4.20 -11.15
CA ARG A 222 -26.97 4.26 -10.90
C ARG A 222 -27.80 3.47 -11.92
N MET A 223 -27.45 3.52 -13.20
CA MET A 223 -28.12 2.71 -14.23
C MET A 223 -27.93 1.20 -13.98
N LEU A 224 -26.69 0.78 -13.70
CA LEU A 224 -26.39 -0.62 -13.38
C LEU A 224 -27.12 -1.10 -12.12
N SER A 225 -27.22 -0.27 -11.07
CA SER A 225 -27.95 -0.65 -9.85
C SER A 225 -29.45 -0.82 -10.09
N VAL A 226 -30.07 0.04 -10.92
CA VAL A 226 -31.48 -0.12 -11.31
C VAL A 226 -31.69 -1.40 -12.14
N ILE A 227 -30.82 -1.68 -13.11
CA ILE A 227 -30.88 -2.92 -13.92
C ILE A 227 -30.76 -4.17 -13.02
N MET A 228 -29.84 -4.16 -12.05
CA MET A 228 -29.66 -5.25 -11.08
C MET A 228 -30.92 -5.50 -10.24
N VAL A 229 -31.57 -4.43 -9.74
CA VAL A 229 -32.81 -4.54 -8.97
C VAL A 229 -33.96 -5.07 -9.83
N VAL A 230 -34.11 -4.61 -11.08
CA VAL A 230 -35.14 -5.12 -12.00
C VAL A 230 -34.90 -6.60 -12.33
N ALA A 231 -33.66 -7.00 -12.61
CA ALA A 231 -33.32 -8.40 -12.87
C ALA A 231 -33.61 -9.30 -11.65
N LEU A 232 -33.31 -8.83 -10.44
CA LEU A 232 -33.63 -9.55 -9.20
C LEU A 232 -35.14 -9.71 -9.00
N LEU A 233 -35.94 -8.67 -9.26
CA LEU A 233 -37.40 -8.73 -9.18
C LEU A 233 -37.99 -9.73 -10.20
N VAL A 234 -37.50 -9.73 -11.44
CA VAL A 234 -37.92 -10.70 -12.46
C VAL A 234 -37.58 -12.13 -12.04
N ALA A 235 -36.40 -12.38 -11.48
CA ALA A 235 -36.01 -13.69 -10.96
C ALA A 235 -36.90 -14.16 -9.79
N ILE A 236 -37.26 -13.25 -8.87
CA ILE A 236 -38.18 -13.54 -7.76
C ILE A 236 -39.59 -13.89 -8.30
N ILE A 237 -40.11 -13.13 -9.27
CA ILE A 237 -41.42 -13.40 -9.88
C ILE A 237 -41.43 -14.77 -10.58
N ALA A 238 -40.39 -15.08 -11.35
CA ALA A 238 -40.25 -16.38 -12.02
C ALA A 238 -40.18 -17.55 -11.01
N LEU A 239 -39.45 -17.37 -9.90
CA LEU A 239 -39.39 -18.35 -8.81
C LEU A 239 -40.77 -18.57 -8.15
N VAL A 240 -41.51 -17.50 -7.88
CA VAL A 240 -42.86 -17.58 -7.29
C VAL A 240 -43.83 -18.29 -8.23
N ILE A 241 -43.77 -18.03 -9.54
CA ILE A 241 -44.59 -18.74 -10.54
C ILE A 241 -44.27 -20.23 -10.53
N ASN A 242 -42.98 -20.60 -10.55
CA ASN A 242 -42.54 -22.00 -10.54
C ASN A 242 -43.00 -22.74 -9.26
N LEU A 243 -42.87 -22.08 -8.10
CA LEU A 243 -43.37 -22.58 -6.80
C LEU A 243 -44.90 -22.64 -6.70
N ALA A 244 -45.63 -21.88 -7.51
CA ALA A 244 -47.08 -21.98 -7.62
C ALA A 244 -47.48 -23.16 -8.52
N THR A 245 -46.81 -23.34 -9.67
CA THR A 245 -47.09 -24.45 -10.60
C THR A 245 -46.76 -25.82 -10.03
N SER A 246 -45.73 -25.94 -9.18
CA SER A 246 -45.35 -27.22 -8.57
C SER A 246 -46.34 -27.73 -7.51
N LYS A 247 -47.21 -26.86 -6.98
CA LYS A 247 -48.28 -27.25 -6.04
C LYS A 247 -49.52 -27.82 -6.72
N THR A 248 -49.63 -27.67 -8.05
CA THR A 248 -50.81 -28.08 -8.82
C THR A 248 -50.68 -29.48 -9.41
N THR A 249 -49.67 -30.26 -9.03
CA THR A 249 -49.65 -31.71 -9.26
C THR A 249 -50.65 -32.33 -8.27
N PRO A 250 -51.85 -32.78 -8.68
CA PRO A 250 -52.69 -33.55 -7.78
C PRO A 250 -51.94 -34.82 -7.38
N ASN A 251 -52.17 -35.31 -6.15
CA ASN A 251 -51.70 -36.61 -5.72
C ASN A 251 -52.43 -37.72 -6.49
N GLY A 252 -52.03 -37.93 -7.75
CA GLY A 252 -52.32 -39.15 -8.48
C GLY A 252 -51.65 -40.28 -7.73
N ALA A 253 -52.47 -41.10 -7.06
CA ALA A 253 -51.98 -42.29 -6.37
C ALA A 253 -51.16 -43.14 -7.34
N PRO A 254 -50.03 -43.74 -6.92
CA PRO A 254 -49.27 -44.62 -7.79
C PRO A 254 -50.17 -45.80 -8.19
N ALA A 255 -50.50 -45.89 -9.48
CA ALA A 255 -51.15 -47.05 -10.04
C ALA A 255 -50.20 -48.25 -9.86
N ILE A 256 -50.63 -49.22 -9.05
CA ILE A 256 -49.88 -50.44 -8.76
C ILE A 256 -50.14 -51.43 -9.91
N ASP A 257 -49.69 -51.09 -11.11
CA ASP A 257 -49.86 -51.96 -12.27
C ASP A 257 -48.91 -53.15 -12.20
N ALA A 258 -49.46 -54.26 -11.71
CA ALA A 258 -48.84 -55.57 -11.75
C ALA A 258 -49.01 -56.21 -13.15
N ALA A 259 -47.90 -56.37 -13.88
CA ALA A 259 -47.80 -57.24 -15.05
C ALA A 259 -46.36 -57.80 -15.12
N ALA A 260 -46.19 -59.11 -14.90
CA ALA A 260 -45.97 -60.10 -15.96
C ALA A 260 -44.68 -59.83 -16.76
N THR A 261 -43.54 -60.47 -16.51
CA THR A 261 -43.25 -61.93 -16.64
C THR A 261 -43.36 -62.46 -18.07
N SER A 262 -42.31 -62.22 -18.86
CA SER A 262 -41.84 -63.04 -19.97
C SER A 262 -40.32 -62.87 -20.02
N LEU A 263 -39.47 -63.78 -19.54
CA LEU A 263 -39.18 -65.09 -20.15
C LEU A 263 -38.98 -64.95 -21.66
N ASP A 264 -37.73 -64.73 -22.07
CA ASP A 264 -37.27 -65.09 -23.40
C ASP A 264 -35.86 -65.70 -23.28
N SER A 265 -35.61 -66.77 -24.04
CA SER A 265 -34.43 -67.64 -23.92
C SER A 265 -33.48 -67.46 -25.11
N PRO A 266 -32.17 -67.71 -24.95
CA PRO A 266 -31.23 -67.68 -26.07
C PRO A 266 -31.26 -68.99 -26.87
N PRO A 267 -31.00 -68.94 -28.19
CA PRO A 267 -30.40 -70.04 -28.93
C PRO A 267 -28.89 -69.86 -29.14
N ALA A 268 -28.22 -70.97 -29.44
CA ALA A 268 -26.77 -71.15 -29.51
C ALA A 268 -26.09 -70.56 -30.76
#